data_AF-A0A1A9D498-F1
#
_entry.id   AF-A0A1A9D498-F1
#
_cell.length_a   1.000
_cell.length_b   1.000
_cell.length_c   1.000
_cell.angle_alpha   90.00
_cell.angle_beta   90.00
_cell.angle_gamma   90.00
#
_symmetry.space_group_name_H-M   'P 1'
#
loop_
_entity.id
_entity.type
_entity.pdbx_description
1 polymer ?
#
loop_
_entity_poly.entity_id
_entity_poly.type
_entity_poly.pdbx_seq_one_letter_code
_entity_poly.pdbx_strand_id
1 'polypeptide(L)'
;MANAPNKRPPNNRTSGRPPRGPRPVPTRRNLRAGLTAASARLREVNSPDLAEHVDTVLTLSTYELRDALNVDENLSIRIPVTARDRIVAGAEQAGRTVTADVNNGFTAYLAGAFTPNPPVRARRGTSEEKVNLNVRPDDALRQRVADTGVKPMHVAADWLMRTYETGPYAPGADTTVRPSGATRAPQVPRPVRDLIRSRVADAGKNVTTEIEAGFDRFLVGEFTATAPVWSADADMVPMKVNPNNDLFDEVKAKAEGLTPMQIGLAYLLAEYGIDPSTAE
;
A
#
# COMPACT_ATOMS: atom_id res chain seq x y z
N MET A 1 -43.18 -27.93 38.14
CA MET A 1 -41.96 -27.46 38.85
C MET A 1 -40.81 -27.55 37.87
N ALA A 2 -39.90 -26.62 37.66
CA ALA A 2 -39.72 -25.23 38.04
C ALA A 2 -38.71 -24.67 37.01
N ASN A 3 -38.97 -23.47 36.51
CA ASN A 3 -38.07 -22.70 35.64
C ASN A 3 -36.72 -22.45 36.31
N ALA A 4 -35.62 -22.59 35.57
CA ALA A 4 -34.36 -21.94 35.92
C ALA A 4 -33.69 -21.36 34.66
N PRO A 5 -33.77 -20.04 34.43
CA PRO A 5 -33.00 -19.37 33.39
C PRO A 5 -31.57 -19.14 33.90
N ASN A 6 -30.58 -19.65 33.16
CA ASN A 6 -29.17 -19.44 33.44
C ASN A 6 -28.74 -18.03 32.98
N LYS A 7 -29.17 -16.98 33.71
CA LYS A 7 -28.68 -15.61 33.52
C LYS A 7 -27.26 -15.52 34.09
N ARG A 8 -26.27 -15.46 33.21
CA ARG A 8 -24.91 -15.03 33.57
C ARG A 8 -24.97 -13.63 34.21
N PRO A 9 -24.18 -13.36 35.26
CA PRO A 9 -24.16 -12.04 35.90
C PRO A 9 -23.60 -10.99 34.92
N PRO A 10 -24.08 -9.73 35.00
CA PRO A 10 -23.59 -8.67 34.15
C PRO A 10 -22.13 -8.36 34.50
N ASN A 11 -21.26 -8.47 33.51
CA ASN A 11 -19.85 -8.16 33.64
C ASN A 11 -19.68 -6.64 33.70
N ASN A 12 -19.72 -6.08 34.92
CA ASN A 12 -19.42 -4.68 35.20
C ASN A 12 -17.92 -4.43 34.98
N ARG A 13 -17.53 -4.13 33.73
CA ARG A 13 -16.22 -3.55 33.41
C ARG A 13 -16.35 -2.05 33.20
N THR A 14 -16.74 -1.35 34.26
CA THR A 14 -16.45 0.07 34.46
C THR A 14 -15.04 0.21 35.03
N SER A 15 -14.04 -0.01 34.18
CA SER A 15 -12.69 0.54 34.40
C SER A 15 -12.24 1.21 33.11
N GLY A 16 -12.79 2.41 32.92
CA GLY A 16 -12.46 3.31 31.83
C GLY A 16 -10.96 3.58 31.82
N ARG A 17 -10.26 2.93 30.90
CA ARG A 17 -8.94 3.35 30.48
C ARG A 17 -9.13 4.72 29.83
N PRO A 18 -8.51 5.81 30.34
CA PRO A 18 -8.66 7.11 29.73
C PRO A 18 -8.16 7.03 28.28
N PRO A 19 -8.82 7.71 27.33
CA PRO A 19 -8.43 7.65 25.94
C PRO A 19 -7.01 8.17 25.79
N ARG A 20 -6.07 7.28 25.43
CA ARG A 20 -4.76 7.65 24.89
C ARG A 20 -4.96 8.11 23.45
N GLY A 21 -5.56 9.28 23.30
CA GLY A 21 -5.59 10.05 22.07
C GLY A 21 -4.92 11.41 22.31
N PRO A 22 -4.47 12.11 21.25
CA PRO A 22 -4.00 13.48 21.39
C PRO A 22 -5.05 14.30 22.15
N ARG A 23 -4.61 15.05 23.17
CA ARG A 23 -5.50 15.98 23.87
C ARG A 23 -6.21 16.85 22.81
N PRO A 24 -7.52 17.12 22.93
CA PRO A 24 -8.15 18.11 22.08
C PRO A 24 -7.34 19.40 22.25
N VAL A 25 -6.67 19.80 21.16
CA VAL A 25 -6.02 21.10 21.04
C VAL A 25 -7.09 22.13 21.40
N PRO A 26 -6.81 23.14 22.24
CA PRO A 26 -7.79 24.17 22.56
C PRO A 26 -8.28 24.75 21.24
N THR A 27 -9.50 24.38 20.85
CA THR A 27 -10.16 24.96 19.69
C THR A 27 -10.30 26.42 20.01
N ARG A 28 -9.73 27.28 19.17
CA ARG A 28 -9.83 28.74 19.29
C ARG A 28 -11.31 29.06 19.54
N ARG A 29 -11.61 29.56 20.73
CA ARG A 29 -12.96 29.83 21.24
C ARG A 29 -13.81 30.48 20.15
N ASN A 30 -14.96 29.88 19.85
CA ASN A 30 -16.05 30.36 18.99
C ASN A 30 -15.69 31.54 18.07
N LEU A 31 -14.89 31.28 17.03
CA LEU A 31 -14.51 32.28 16.02
C LEU A 31 -15.73 33.01 15.45
N ARG A 32 -16.85 32.29 15.24
CA ARG A 32 -18.12 32.87 14.80
C ARG A 32 -18.66 33.93 15.77
N ALA A 33 -18.63 33.65 17.08
CA ALA A 33 -19.06 34.61 18.10
C ALA A 33 -18.12 35.82 18.16
N GLY A 34 -16.80 35.59 18.01
CA GLY A 34 -15.81 36.67 17.94
C GLY A 34 -16.00 37.59 16.73
N LEU A 35 -16.24 37.01 15.55
CA LEU A 35 -16.52 37.77 14.32
C LEU A 35 -17.87 38.50 14.39
N THR A 36 -18.88 37.88 15.01
CA THR A 36 -20.18 38.54 15.24
C THR A 36 -20.01 39.76 16.16
N ALA A 37 -19.24 39.61 17.24
CA ALA A 37 -18.94 40.73 18.15
C ALA A 37 -18.07 41.81 17.49
N ALA A 38 -17.12 41.42 16.64
CA ALA A 38 -16.30 42.36 15.87
C ALA A 38 -17.15 43.16 14.87
N SER A 39 -18.07 42.50 14.16
CA SER A 39 -19.02 43.16 13.25
C SER A 39 -19.91 44.16 13.99
N ALA A 40 -20.45 43.78 15.16
CA ALA A 40 -21.20 44.69 16.01
C ALA A 40 -20.37 45.90 16.46
N ARG A 41 -19.12 45.67 16.89
CA ARG A 41 -18.21 46.74 17.31
C ARG A 41 -17.85 47.69 16.17
N LEU A 42 -17.66 47.18 14.95
CA LEU A 42 -17.37 47.99 13.76
C LEU A 42 -18.52 48.95 13.41
N ARG A 43 -19.77 48.53 13.63
CA ARG A 43 -20.93 49.41 13.52
C ARG A 43 -20.94 50.50 14.59
N GLU A 44 -20.61 50.16 15.83
CA GLU A 44 -20.55 51.13 16.94
C GLU A 44 -19.49 52.23 16.74
N VAL A 45 -18.38 51.93 16.06
CA VAL A 45 -17.30 52.88 15.79
C VAL A 45 -17.46 53.62 14.44
N ASN A 46 -18.68 53.61 13.86
CA ASN A 46 -19.00 54.24 12.57
C ASN A 46 -18.15 53.73 11.39
N SER A 47 -17.88 52.43 11.34
CA SER A 47 -17.28 51.76 10.18
C SER A 47 -18.21 50.68 9.61
N PRO A 48 -19.39 51.07 9.09
CA PRO A 48 -20.40 50.11 8.62
C PRO A 48 -19.91 49.26 7.44
N ASP A 49 -19.11 49.83 6.53
CA ASP A 49 -18.57 49.14 5.36
C ASP A 49 -17.69 47.94 5.76
N LEU A 50 -16.87 48.10 6.81
CA LEU A 50 -16.05 47.02 7.35
C LEU A 50 -16.89 45.94 8.06
N ALA A 51 -17.98 46.34 8.73
CA ALA A 51 -18.89 45.40 9.36
C ALA A 51 -19.61 44.53 8.31
N GLU A 52 -19.98 45.10 7.16
CA GLU A 52 -20.59 44.39 6.04
C GLU A 52 -19.64 43.34 5.43
N HIS A 53 -18.35 43.64 5.32
CA HIS A 53 -17.35 42.65 4.90
C HIS A 53 -17.23 41.49 5.90
N VAL A 54 -17.26 41.77 7.21
CA VAL A 54 -17.23 40.71 8.24
C VAL A 54 -18.50 39.87 8.20
N ASP A 55 -19.66 40.48 7.98
CA ASP A 55 -20.93 39.76 7.86
C ASP A 55 -20.99 38.91 6.60
N THR A 56 -20.43 39.40 5.48
CA THR A 56 -20.29 38.62 4.24
C THR A 56 -19.50 37.33 4.51
N VAL A 57 -18.37 37.43 5.24
CA VAL A 57 -17.57 36.26 5.65
C VAL A 57 -18.34 35.34 6.61
N LEU A 58 -19.23 35.88 7.45
CA LEU A 58 -20.09 35.10 8.34
C LEU A 58 -21.24 34.38 7.63
N THR A 59 -21.70 34.90 6.49
CA THR A 59 -22.77 34.33 5.67
C THR A 59 -22.28 33.26 4.71
N LEU A 60 -21.07 33.41 4.17
CA LEU A 60 -20.48 32.42 3.28
C LEU A 60 -20.18 31.13 4.05
N SER A 61 -20.67 30.01 3.53
CA SER A 61 -20.27 28.70 4.02
C SER A 61 -18.77 28.48 3.76
N THR A 62 -18.14 27.61 4.55
CA THR A 62 -16.72 27.24 4.33
C THR A 62 -16.47 26.63 2.95
N TYR A 63 -17.51 26.17 2.26
CA TYR A 63 -17.44 25.71 0.87
C TYR A 63 -17.41 26.89 -0.12
N GLU A 64 -18.31 27.87 0.04
CA GLU A 64 -18.36 29.04 -0.85
C GLU A 64 -17.11 29.94 -0.70
N LEU A 65 -16.55 30.03 0.51
CA LEU A 65 -15.25 30.70 0.73
C LEU A 65 -14.09 29.96 0.06
N ARG A 66 -14.13 28.63 -0.05
CA ARG A 66 -13.09 27.86 -0.75
C ARG A 66 -13.17 28.08 -2.26
N ASP A 67 -14.38 28.03 -2.81
CA ASP A 67 -14.62 28.27 -4.24
C ASP A 67 -14.25 29.71 -4.61
N ALA A 68 -14.59 30.69 -3.77
CA ALA A 68 -14.23 32.10 -3.97
C ALA A 68 -12.73 32.38 -3.86
N LEU A 69 -11.98 31.55 -3.14
CA LEU A 69 -10.54 31.70 -2.94
C LEU A 69 -9.69 30.92 -3.96
N ASN A 70 -10.30 30.23 -4.94
CA ASN A 70 -9.61 29.38 -5.91
C ASN A 70 -8.55 28.47 -5.25
N VAL A 71 -8.91 27.86 -4.12
CA VAL A 71 -7.97 26.95 -3.44
C VAL A 71 -8.00 25.62 -4.17
N ASP A 72 -6.93 25.35 -4.91
CA ASP A 72 -6.74 24.09 -5.65
C ASP A 72 -7.14 22.86 -4.81
N GLU A 73 -7.91 21.95 -5.41
CA GLU A 73 -8.43 20.79 -4.70
C GLU A 73 -7.32 19.83 -4.26
N ASN A 74 -7.46 19.30 -3.04
CA ASN A 74 -6.50 18.33 -2.51
C ASN A 74 -6.63 16.96 -3.21
N LEU A 75 -5.63 16.61 -4.00
CA LEU A 75 -5.46 15.29 -4.59
C LEU A 75 -4.73 14.36 -3.60
N SER A 76 -5.42 13.32 -3.14
CA SER A 76 -4.84 12.30 -2.26
C SER A 76 -4.35 11.10 -3.07
N ILE A 77 -3.04 10.83 -3.02
CA ILE A 77 -2.39 9.75 -3.76
C ILE A 77 -1.95 8.66 -2.78
N ARG A 78 -2.54 7.46 -2.89
CA ARG A 78 -2.24 6.35 -1.97
C ARG A 78 -1.07 5.51 -2.49
N ILE A 79 0.09 5.64 -1.86
CA ILE A 79 1.36 5.01 -2.29
C ILE A 79 2.09 4.33 -1.12
N PRO A 80 3.05 3.43 -1.37
CA PRO A 80 3.90 2.86 -0.32
C PRO A 80 4.65 3.94 0.48
N VAL A 81 4.89 3.70 1.76
CA VAL A 81 5.65 4.62 2.65
C VAL A 81 7.03 4.91 2.08
N THR A 82 7.74 3.86 1.67
CA THR A 82 9.06 3.92 1.04
C THR A 82 9.08 4.84 -0.18
N ALA A 83 8.07 4.71 -1.05
CA ALA A 83 7.91 5.55 -2.23
C ALA A 83 7.60 7.00 -1.86
N ARG A 84 6.71 7.22 -0.89
CA ARG A 84 6.36 8.56 -0.39
C ARG A 84 7.60 9.29 0.12
N ASP A 85 8.40 8.64 0.96
CA ASP A 85 9.58 9.25 1.57
C ASP A 85 10.64 9.57 0.50
N ARG A 86 10.84 8.67 -0.46
CA ARG A 86 11.78 8.88 -1.59
C ARG A 86 11.33 10.02 -2.51
N ILE A 87 10.04 10.10 -2.82
CA ILE A 87 9.47 11.20 -3.63
C ILE A 87 9.65 12.55 -2.91
N VAL A 88 9.33 12.62 -1.61
CA VAL A 88 9.47 13.87 -0.84
C VAL A 88 10.94 14.29 -0.75
N ALA A 89 11.84 13.38 -0.37
CA ALA A 89 13.26 13.68 -0.28
C ALA A 89 13.87 14.07 -1.64
N GLY A 90 13.47 13.37 -2.72
CA GLY A 90 13.93 13.69 -4.07
C GLY A 90 13.45 15.06 -4.54
N ALA A 91 12.20 15.44 -4.25
CA ALA A 91 11.67 16.75 -4.58
C ALA A 91 12.40 17.87 -3.84
N GLU A 92 12.62 17.69 -2.52
CA GLU A 92 13.38 18.61 -1.69
C GLU A 92 14.82 18.79 -2.20
N GLN A 93 15.49 17.69 -2.53
CA GLN A 93 16.85 17.72 -3.09
C GLN A 93 16.92 18.45 -4.43
N ALA A 94 15.89 18.32 -5.26
CA ALA A 94 15.79 19.01 -6.54
C ALA A 94 15.33 20.47 -6.42
N GLY A 95 15.05 20.98 -5.22
CA GLY A 95 14.53 22.32 -5.00
C GLY A 95 13.14 22.55 -5.61
N ARG A 96 12.34 21.48 -5.77
CA ARG A 96 11.00 21.51 -6.37
C ARG A 96 9.96 21.02 -5.37
N THR A 97 8.70 21.38 -5.60
CA THR A 97 7.59 20.82 -4.82
C THR A 97 7.02 19.59 -5.53
N VAL A 98 6.56 18.61 -4.76
CA VAL A 98 5.86 17.43 -5.31
C VAL A 98 4.67 17.86 -6.15
N THR A 99 3.96 18.91 -5.75
CA THR A 99 2.85 19.51 -6.52
C THR A 99 3.31 19.97 -7.92
N ALA A 100 4.45 20.66 -8.03
CA ALA A 100 4.98 21.11 -9.31
C ALA A 100 5.28 19.93 -10.23
N ASP A 101 5.82 18.83 -9.69
CA ASP A 101 6.08 17.62 -10.47
C ASP A 101 4.80 16.90 -10.90
N VAL A 102 3.74 16.94 -10.09
CA VAL A 102 2.43 16.43 -10.51
C VAL A 102 1.86 17.25 -11.66
N ASN A 103 1.95 18.58 -11.62
CA ASN A 103 1.53 19.44 -12.73
C ASN A 103 2.33 19.17 -14.01
N ASN A 104 3.64 18.92 -13.87
CA ASN A 104 4.49 18.50 -14.99
C ASN A 104 4.03 17.15 -15.56
N GLY A 105 3.71 16.18 -14.69
CA GLY A 105 3.20 14.88 -15.08
C GLY A 105 1.85 14.94 -15.80
N PHE A 106 0.92 15.78 -15.34
CA PHE A 106 -0.35 16.03 -16.03
C PHE A 106 -0.13 16.67 -17.41
N THR A 107 0.75 17.65 -17.49
CA THR A 107 1.10 18.28 -18.78
C THR A 107 1.71 17.27 -19.75
N ALA A 108 2.65 16.44 -19.28
CA ALA A 108 3.29 15.40 -20.09
C ALA A 108 2.30 14.33 -20.56
N TYR A 109 1.36 13.92 -19.69
CA TYR A 109 0.30 12.97 -20.03
C TYR A 109 -0.65 13.54 -21.09
N LEU A 110 -1.16 14.77 -20.88
CA LEU A 110 -2.06 15.44 -21.82
C LEU A 110 -1.41 15.71 -23.18
N ALA A 111 -0.09 15.88 -23.21
CA ALA A 111 0.70 15.99 -24.43
C ALA A 111 1.02 14.65 -25.11
N GLY A 112 0.67 13.51 -24.51
CA GLY A 112 1.00 12.18 -25.00
C GLY A 112 2.47 11.78 -24.85
N ALA A 113 3.29 12.58 -24.15
CA ALA A 113 4.70 12.28 -23.87
C ALA A 113 4.87 11.17 -22.82
N PHE A 114 3.79 10.85 -22.11
CA PHE A 114 3.77 9.88 -21.03
C PHE A 114 2.43 9.12 -21.07
N THR A 115 2.49 7.80 -20.94
CA THR A 115 1.31 6.95 -20.73
C THR A 115 1.47 6.25 -19.38
N PRO A 116 0.54 6.44 -18.43
CA PRO A 116 0.65 5.86 -17.11
C PRO A 116 0.42 4.35 -17.15
N ASN A 117 1.22 3.61 -16.40
CA ASN A 117 0.96 2.19 -16.20
C ASN A 117 -0.28 1.98 -15.33
N PRO A 118 -1.12 0.97 -15.62
CA PRO A 118 -2.23 0.63 -14.76
C PRO A 118 -1.70 0.19 -13.38
N PRO A 119 -2.34 0.59 -12.27
CA PRO A 119 -1.89 0.21 -10.95
C PRO A 119 -1.96 -1.32 -10.78
N VAL A 120 -0.80 -1.93 -10.55
CA VAL A 120 -0.74 -3.38 -10.31
C VAL A 120 -1.30 -3.68 -8.92
N ARG A 121 -2.32 -4.54 -8.87
CA ARG A 121 -2.83 -5.05 -7.59
C ARG A 121 -1.78 -5.96 -6.98
N ALA A 122 -1.18 -5.52 -5.87
CA ALA A 122 -0.31 -6.36 -5.07
C ALA A 122 -1.06 -7.62 -4.62
N ARG A 123 -0.34 -8.75 -4.58
CA ARG A 123 -0.86 -10.01 -4.07
C ARG A 123 -1.22 -9.85 -2.59
N ARG A 124 -2.23 -10.60 -2.14
CA ARG A 124 -2.68 -10.54 -0.75
C ARG A 124 -1.52 -10.86 0.21
N GLY A 125 -1.26 -9.96 1.15
CA GLY A 125 -0.22 -10.11 2.18
C GLY A 125 1.19 -9.70 1.75
N THR A 126 1.39 -9.26 0.50
CA THR A 126 2.70 -8.75 0.01
C THR A 126 2.68 -7.25 -0.23
N SER A 127 1.58 -6.57 0.14
CA SER A 127 1.47 -5.13 -0.04
C SER A 127 2.26 -4.41 1.03
N GLU A 128 3.22 -3.59 0.63
CA GLU A 128 3.86 -2.61 1.50
C GLU A 128 2.81 -1.72 2.19
N GLU A 129 3.15 -1.22 3.38
CA GLU A 129 2.34 -0.23 4.08
C GLU A 129 2.13 1.00 3.18
N LYS A 130 0.88 1.42 3.03
CA LYS A 130 0.51 2.54 2.16
C LYS A 130 0.04 3.74 2.98
N VAL A 131 0.53 4.91 2.60
CA VAL A 131 0.13 6.22 3.14
C VAL A 131 -0.44 7.11 2.05
N ASN A 132 -1.13 8.17 2.46
CA ASN A 132 -1.65 9.17 1.54
C ASN A 132 -0.63 10.30 1.38
N LEU A 133 -0.14 10.49 0.16
CA LEU A 133 0.57 11.68 -0.27
C LEU A 133 -0.45 12.70 -0.78
N ASN A 134 -0.62 13.79 -0.04
CA ASN A 134 -1.59 14.84 -0.38
C ASN A 134 -0.87 15.96 -1.14
N VAL A 135 -1.38 16.32 -2.31
CA VAL A 135 -0.87 17.38 -3.19
C VAL A 135 -2.03 18.26 -3.66
N ARG A 136 -1.73 19.47 -4.13
CA ARG A 136 -2.74 20.42 -4.65
C ARG A 136 -2.36 20.87 -6.05
N PRO A 137 -2.57 20.02 -7.07
CA PRO A 137 -2.23 20.34 -8.44
C PRO A 137 -3.20 21.39 -9.01
N ASP A 138 -2.82 22.00 -10.12
CA ASP A 138 -3.67 22.93 -10.86
C ASP A 138 -5.00 22.24 -11.23
N ASP A 139 -6.13 22.84 -10.82
CA ASP A 139 -7.45 22.24 -10.98
C ASP A 139 -7.87 22.09 -12.44
N ALA A 140 -7.47 23.01 -13.31
CA ALA A 140 -7.76 22.92 -14.74
C ALA A 140 -6.99 21.77 -15.40
N LEU A 141 -5.72 21.58 -15.06
CA LEU A 141 -4.95 20.41 -15.50
C LEU A 141 -5.54 19.12 -14.97
N ARG A 142 -5.85 19.07 -13.67
CA ARG A 142 -6.46 17.89 -13.03
C ARG A 142 -7.77 17.49 -13.71
N GLN A 143 -8.65 18.47 -13.99
CA GLN A 143 -9.92 18.23 -14.65
C GLN A 143 -9.72 17.72 -16.07
N ARG A 144 -8.81 18.33 -16.86
CA ARG A 144 -8.48 17.87 -18.21
C ARG A 144 -7.96 16.43 -18.23
N VAL A 145 -7.18 16.02 -17.23
CA VAL A 145 -6.75 14.62 -17.07
C VAL A 145 -7.94 13.72 -16.74
N ALA A 146 -8.85 14.14 -15.86
CA ALA A 146 -10.04 13.36 -15.54
C ALA A 146 -10.95 13.15 -16.76
N ASP A 147 -11.06 14.17 -17.62
CA ASP A 147 -11.89 14.14 -18.83
C ASP A 147 -11.38 13.14 -19.89
N THR A 148 -10.13 12.67 -19.80
CA THR A 148 -9.62 11.58 -20.65
C THR A 148 -10.11 10.19 -20.24
N GLY A 149 -10.80 10.08 -19.11
CA GLY A 149 -11.27 8.82 -18.52
C GLY A 149 -10.24 8.13 -17.62
N VAL A 150 -9.02 8.65 -17.51
CA VAL A 150 -8.01 8.16 -16.57
C VAL A 150 -8.08 8.94 -15.26
N LYS A 151 -7.99 8.24 -14.12
CA LYS A 151 -8.01 8.91 -12.82
C LYS A 151 -6.74 9.75 -12.62
N PRO A 152 -6.84 11.05 -12.30
CA PRO A 152 -5.67 11.92 -12.09
C PRO A 152 -4.69 11.38 -11.06
N MET A 153 -5.19 10.74 -10.00
CA MET A 153 -4.33 10.11 -8.98
C MET A 153 -3.42 9.01 -9.53
N HIS A 154 -3.82 8.28 -10.58
CA HIS A 154 -2.98 7.25 -11.20
C HIS A 154 -1.87 7.87 -12.04
N VAL A 155 -2.20 8.90 -12.83
CA VAL A 155 -1.22 9.66 -13.62
C VAL A 155 -0.17 10.27 -12.68
N ALA A 156 -0.61 10.92 -11.61
CA ALA A 156 0.25 11.54 -10.62
C ALA A 156 1.15 10.52 -9.91
N ALA A 157 0.58 9.39 -9.46
CA ALA A 157 1.35 8.34 -8.79
C ALA A 157 2.44 7.78 -9.70
N ASP A 158 2.09 7.36 -10.91
CA ASP A 158 3.00 6.70 -11.84
C ASP A 158 4.12 7.65 -12.31
N TRP A 159 3.77 8.92 -12.59
CA TRP A 159 4.75 9.95 -12.94
C TRP A 159 5.76 10.21 -11.82
N LEU A 160 5.30 10.37 -10.58
CA LEU A 160 6.16 10.59 -9.43
C LEU A 160 7.05 9.36 -9.16
N MET A 161 6.49 8.15 -9.25
CA MET A 161 7.25 6.92 -9.07
C MET A 161 8.35 6.77 -10.13
N ARG A 162 8.05 7.13 -11.38
CA ARG A 162 9.03 7.14 -12.48
C ARG A 162 10.10 8.20 -12.29
N THR A 163 9.72 9.42 -11.93
CA THR A 163 10.64 10.56 -11.78
C THR A 163 11.64 10.33 -10.65
N TYR A 164 11.21 9.67 -9.57
CA TYR A 164 12.03 9.43 -8.38
C TYR A 164 12.52 7.98 -8.26
N GLU A 165 12.42 7.21 -9.35
CA GLU A 165 12.88 5.82 -9.45
C GLU A 165 12.50 4.99 -8.23
N THR A 166 11.19 4.89 -7.98
CA THR A 166 10.64 4.16 -6.84
C THR A 166 9.49 3.24 -7.24
N GLY A 167 9.10 2.34 -6.34
CA GLY A 167 8.12 1.29 -6.60
C GLY A 167 8.54 0.44 -7.81
N PRO A 168 7.72 0.32 -8.87
CA PRO A 168 8.06 -0.47 -10.05
C PRO A 168 9.22 0.13 -10.88
N TYR A 169 9.62 1.37 -10.62
CA TYR A 169 10.74 2.02 -11.31
C TYR A 169 12.03 2.04 -10.48
N ALA A 170 12.03 1.41 -9.28
CA ALA A 170 13.24 1.38 -8.46
C ALA A 170 14.35 0.54 -9.13
N PRO A 171 15.64 0.91 -8.99
CA PRO A 171 16.74 0.08 -9.45
C PRO A 171 16.65 -1.32 -8.82
N GLY A 172 16.65 -2.36 -9.65
CA GLY A 172 16.48 -3.74 -9.20
C GLY A 172 15.05 -4.14 -8.82
N ALA A 173 14.04 -3.30 -9.10
CA ALA A 173 12.65 -3.69 -8.96
C ALA A 173 12.34 -4.85 -9.93
N ASP A 174 11.89 -5.98 -9.39
CA ASP A 174 11.32 -7.03 -10.19
C ASP A 174 9.95 -6.57 -10.71
N THR A 175 9.96 -6.05 -11.93
CA THR A 175 8.76 -5.61 -12.65
C THR A 175 8.04 -6.78 -13.33
N THR A 176 8.62 -7.98 -13.32
CA THR A 176 7.97 -9.18 -13.84
C THR A 176 7.01 -9.71 -12.78
N VAL A 177 5.91 -9.00 -12.55
CA VAL A 177 4.78 -9.57 -11.82
C VAL A 177 4.22 -10.69 -12.69
N ARG A 178 4.75 -11.90 -12.50
CA ARG A 178 4.31 -13.08 -13.23
C ARG A 178 2.86 -13.37 -12.82
N PRO A 179 1.98 -13.69 -13.78
CA PRO A 179 0.61 -14.04 -13.44
C PRO A 179 0.64 -15.28 -12.53
N SER A 180 -0.16 -15.24 -11.45
CA SER A 180 -0.27 -16.37 -10.54
C SER A 180 -0.82 -17.57 -11.29
N GLY A 181 -0.12 -18.70 -11.22
CA GLY A 181 -0.57 -19.93 -11.87
C GLY A 181 -1.57 -20.71 -11.02
N ALA A 182 -1.80 -21.94 -11.45
CA ALA A 182 -2.72 -22.85 -10.79
C ALA A 182 -2.22 -23.24 -9.40
N THR A 183 -3.16 -23.49 -8.48
CA THR A 183 -2.82 -23.90 -7.11
C THR A 183 -2.12 -25.25 -7.13
N ARG A 184 -0.97 -25.32 -6.46
CA ARG A 184 -0.20 -26.52 -6.16
C ARG A 184 -0.17 -26.70 -4.65
N ALA A 185 -0.22 -27.94 -4.18
CA ALA A 185 -0.26 -28.26 -2.75
C ALA A 185 0.63 -29.47 -2.46
N PRO A 186 1.96 -29.35 -2.61
CA PRO A 186 2.86 -30.42 -2.17
C PRO A 186 2.65 -30.72 -0.69
N GLN A 187 2.84 -31.98 -0.33
CA GLN A 187 2.82 -32.44 1.04
C GLN A 187 4.20 -32.19 1.67
N VAL A 188 4.21 -31.59 2.85
CA VAL A 188 5.42 -31.22 3.59
C VAL A 188 5.16 -31.49 5.08
N PRO A 189 6.13 -31.96 5.88
CA PRO A 189 5.93 -32.10 7.31
C PRO A 189 5.48 -30.78 7.94
N ARG A 190 4.52 -30.82 8.87
CA ARG A 190 3.98 -29.62 9.52
C ARG A 190 5.06 -28.73 10.16
N PRO A 191 6.03 -29.26 10.93
CA PRO A 191 7.09 -28.44 11.52
C PRO A 191 7.90 -27.69 10.46
N VAL A 192 8.26 -28.38 9.36
CA VAL A 192 9.00 -27.82 8.23
C VAL A 192 8.19 -26.74 7.52
N ARG A 193 6.90 -26.99 7.23
CA ARG A 193 6.02 -26.00 6.60
C ARG A 193 5.93 -24.72 7.42
N ASP A 194 5.75 -24.86 8.73
CA ASP A 194 5.57 -23.72 9.63
C ASP A 194 6.88 -22.94 9.77
N LEU A 195 8.03 -23.63 9.78
CA LEU A 195 9.36 -23.01 9.75
C LEU A 195 9.63 -22.24 8.45
N ILE A 196 9.35 -22.84 7.29
CA ILE A 196 9.43 -22.17 5.98
C ILE A 196 8.61 -20.87 6.00
N ARG A 197 7.35 -20.96 6.45
CA ARG A 197 6.45 -19.79 6.48
C ARG A 197 6.96 -18.69 7.41
N SER A 198 7.47 -19.04 8.58
CA SER A 198 8.05 -18.08 9.51
C SER A 198 9.25 -17.38 8.88
N ARG A 199 10.23 -18.14 8.38
CA ARG A 199 11.48 -17.59 7.82
C ARG A 199 11.25 -16.70 6.59
N VAL A 200 10.34 -17.12 5.71
CA VAL A 200 9.95 -16.33 4.53
C VAL A 200 9.23 -15.04 4.95
N ALA A 201 8.38 -15.10 5.98
CA ALA A 201 7.70 -13.91 6.51
C ALA A 201 8.68 -12.95 7.20
N ASP A 202 9.66 -13.47 7.96
CA ASP A 202 10.72 -12.69 8.60
C ASP A 202 11.59 -11.96 7.56
N ALA A 203 11.78 -12.56 6.38
CA ALA A 203 12.43 -11.92 5.23
C ALA A 203 11.54 -10.91 4.49
N GLY A 204 10.27 -10.74 4.89
CA GLY A 204 9.31 -9.87 4.21
C GLY A 204 8.84 -10.38 2.84
N LYS A 205 8.97 -11.68 2.58
CA LYS A 205 8.70 -12.30 1.27
C LYS A 205 7.47 -13.22 1.28
N ASN A 206 7.13 -13.76 0.11
CA ASN A 206 6.05 -14.75 -0.05
C ASN A 206 6.62 -16.10 -0.51
N VAL A 207 6.11 -17.20 0.06
CA VAL A 207 6.56 -18.56 -0.25
C VAL A 207 6.45 -18.87 -1.75
N THR A 208 5.42 -18.38 -2.44
CA THR A 208 5.30 -18.61 -3.89
C THR A 208 6.37 -17.86 -4.67
N THR A 209 6.64 -16.61 -4.33
CA THR A 209 7.68 -15.81 -4.99
C THR A 209 9.07 -16.44 -4.78
N GLU A 210 9.33 -16.96 -3.58
CA GLU A 210 10.59 -17.66 -3.30
C GLU A 210 10.71 -18.99 -4.06
N ILE A 211 9.60 -19.70 -4.28
CA ILE A 211 9.59 -20.88 -5.15
C ILE A 211 9.89 -20.49 -6.60
N GLU A 212 9.31 -19.39 -7.09
CA GLU A 212 9.59 -18.88 -8.44
C GLU A 212 11.06 -18.44 -8.58
N ALA A 213 11.65 -17.81 -7.56
CA ALA A 213 13.08 -17.51 -7.52
C ALA A 213 13.94 -18.79 -7.58
N GLY A 214 13.54 -19.84 -6.87
CA GLY A 214 14.17 -21.17 -6.95
C GLY A 214 14.05 -21.80 -8.35
N PHE A 215 12.92 -21.60 -9.04
CA PHE A 215 12.72 -22.04 -10.41
C PHE A 215 13.66 -21.32 -11.37
N ASP A 216 13.76 -20.00 -11.28
CA ASP A 216 14.67 -19.21 -12.11
C ASP A 216 16.13 -19.66 -11.92
N ARG A 217 16.59 -19.79 -10.67
CA ARG A 217 17.95 -20.25 -10.36
C ARG A 217 18.23 -21.66 -10.87
N PHE A 218 17.25 -22.56 -10.81
CA PHE A 218 17.36 -23.90 -11.39
C PHE A 218 17.46 -23.84 -12.93
N LEU A 219 16.65 -23.00 -13.57
CA LEU A 219 16.65 -22.83 -15.03
C LEU A 219 17.97 -22.24 -15.56
N VAL A 220 18.63 -21.35 -14.81
CA VAL A 220 19.95 -20.83 -15.20
C VAL A 220 21.13 -21.69 -14.70
N GLY A 221 20.87 -22.74 -13.92
CA GLY A 221 21.90 -23.65 -13.41
C GLY A 221 22.67 -23.16 -12.17
N GLU A 222 22.21 -22.07 -11.55
CA GLU A 222 22.77 -21.54 -10.29
C GLU A 222 22.35 -22.37 -9.06
N PHE A 223 21.30 -23.17 -9.19
CA PHE A 223 20.81 -24.05 -8.13
C PHE A 223 20.64 -25.49 -8.63
N THR A 224 21.26 -26.43 -7.92
CA THR A 224 21.06 -27.87 -8.14
C THR A 224 20.18 -28.42 -7.03
N ALA A 225 19.00 -28.92 -7.40
CA ALA A 225 18.02 -29.41 -6.44
C ALA A 225 18.32 -30.86 -6.01
N THR A 226 18.22 -31.12 -4.71
CA THR A 226 18.19 -32.47 -4.14
C THR A 226 16.78 -32.75 -3.63
N ALA A 227 16.21 -33.91 -3.96
CA ALA A 227 14.89 -34.29 -3.45
C ALA A 227 14.89 -34.26 -1.91
N PRO A 228 13.97 -33.51 -1.27
CA PRO A 228 13.84 -33.59 0.17
C PRO A 228 13.31 -34.98 0.55
N VAL A 229 13.97 -35.59 1.53
CA VAL A 229 13.57 -36.89 2.10
C VAL A 229 12.91 -36.61 3.45
N TRP A 230 11.69 -37.09 3.61
CA TRP A 230 10.91 -36.94 4.84
C TRP A 230 10.90 -38.26 5.61
N SER A 231 10.80 -38.19 6.94
CA SER A 231 10.51 -39.38 7.76
C SER A 231 9.15 -39.98 7.36
N ALA A 232 9.05 -41.30 7.37
CA ALA A 232 7.81 -42.01 7.02
C ALA A 232 6.66 -41.70 7.99
N ASP A 233 6.99 -41.34 9.24
CA ASP A 233 6.03 -41.07 10.31
C ASP A 233 5.69 -39.57 10.45
N ALA A 234 6.21 -38.71 9.58
CA ALA A 234 5.99 -37.27 9.67
C ALA A 234 4.52 -36.87 9.44
N ASP A 235 4.01 -35.91 10.20
CA ASP A 235 2.68 -35.31 9.99
C ASP A 235 2.68 -34.43 8.73
N MET A 236 2.34 -35.05 7.60
CA MET A 236 2.33 -34.41 6.29
C MET A 236 1.11 -33.49 6.13
N VAL A 237 1.36 -32.26 5.74
CA VAL A 237 0.32 -31.25 5.50
C VAL A 237 0.51 -30.54 4.16
N PRO A 238 -0.59 -30.15 3.49
CA PRO A 238 -0.49 -29.45 2.21
C PRO A 238 0.05 -28.03 2.39
N MET A 239 1.05 -27.66 1.59
CA MET A 239 1.56 -26.30 1.47
C MET A 239 1.06 -25.66 0.17
N LYS A 240 -0.07 -24.93 0.25
CA LYS A 240 -0.67 -24.27 -0.92
C LYS A 240 0.22 -23.14 -1.43
N VAL A 241 0.58 -23.21 -2.72
CA VAL A 241 1.35 -22.20 -3.46
C VAL A 241 0.80 -22.08 -4.88
N ASN A 242 1.06 -20.97 -5.56
CA ASN A 242 0.51 -20.70 -6.89
C ASN A 242 1.58 -20.13 -7.83
N PRO A 243 2.67 -20.89 -8.09
CA PRO A 243 3.73 -20.42 -8.98
C PRO A 243 3.16 -20.19 -10.38
N ASN A 244 3.75 -19.27 -11.12
CA ASN A 244 3.45 -19.02 -12.52
C ASN A 244 3.44 -20.31 -13.36
N ASN A 245 2.44 -20.48 -14.23
CA ASN A 245 2.27 -21.71 -15.00
C ASN A 245 3.39 -21.92 -16.02
N ASP A 246 3.76 -20.87 -16.76
CA ASP A 246 4.76 -20.96 -17.82
C ASP A 246 6.12 -21.33 -17.22
N LEU A 247 6.51 -20.66 -16.14
CA LEU A 247 7.72 -20.98 -15.39
C LEU A 247 7.70 -22.42 -14.84
N PHE A 248 6.55 -22.85 -14.31
CA PHE A 248 6.38 -24.20 -13.80
C PHE A 248 6.56 -25.25 -14.91
N ASP A 249 6.01 -25.00 -16.09
CA ASP A 249 6.10 -25.88 -17.25
C ASP A 249 7.51 -25.91 -17.85
N GLU A 250 8.22 -24.77 -17.86
CA GLU A 250 9.64 -24.71 -18.24
C GLU A 250 10.52 -25.53 -17.29
N VAL A 251 10.35 -25.37 -15.97
CA VAL A 251 11.07 -26.19 -14.98
C VAL A 251 10.74 -27.66 -15.18
N LYS A 252 9.47 -28.01 -15.45
CA LYS A 252 9.06 -29.39 -15.71
C LYS A 252 9.74 -29.98 -16.93
N ALA A 253 9.95 -29.20 -17.99
CA ALA A 253 10.63 -29.65 -19.20
C ALA A 253 12.13 -29.88 -18.99
N LYS A 254 12.76 -29.09 -18.11
CA LYS A 254 14.20 -29.20 -17.79
C LYS A 254 14.50 -30.21 -16.68
N ALA A 255 13.57 -30.47 -15.78
CA ALA A 255 13.82 -31.29 -14.60
C ALA A 255 13.98 -32.78 -14.94
N GLU A 256 15.10 -33.37 -14.52
CA GLU A 256 15.35 -34.80 -14.62
C GLU A 256 15.07 -35.48 -13.26
N GLY A 257 14.05 -36.33 -13.21
CA GLY A 257 13.73 -37.16 -12.03
C GLY A 257 13.08 -36.42 -10.84
N LEU A 258 12.97 -35.09 -10.88
CA LEU A 258 12.30 -34.28 -9.86
C LEU A 258 11.08 -33.57 -10.44
N THR A 259 10.02 -33.45 -9.63
CA THR A 259 8.91 -32.56 -9.95
C THR A 259 9.31 -31.10 -9.70
N PRO A 260 8.72 -30.11 -10.40
CA PRO A 260 8.98 -28.70 -10.11
C PRO A 260 8.73 -28.35 -8.64
N MET A 261 7.70 -28.94 -8.00
CA MET A 261 7.45 -28.68 -6.58
C MET A 261 8.56 -29.21 -5.66
N GLN A 262 9.21 -30.32 -6.00
CA GLN A 262 10.38 -30.81 -5.24
C GLN A 262 11.57 -29.86 -5.40
N ILE A 263 11.79 -29.31 -6.59
CA ILE A 263 12.84 -28.30 -6.85
C ILE A 263 12.58 -27.04 -6.03
N GLY A 264 11.35 -26.51 -6.07
CA GLY A 264 10.96 -25.33 -5.31
C GLY A 264 11.08 -25.54 -3.80
N LEU A 265 10.70 -26.71 -3.30
CA LEU A 265 10.88 -27.08 -1.89
C LEU A 265 12.35 -27.19 -1.51
N ALA A 266 13.17 -27.87 -2.32
CA ALA A 266 14.61 -28.01 -2.08
C ALA A 266 15.29 -26.64 -1.99
N TYR A 267 14.89 -25.70 -2.86
CA TYR A 267 15.40 -24.33 -2.83
C TYR A 267 15.04 -23.63 -1.51
N LEU A 268 13.79 -23.68 -1.08
CA LEU A 268 13.37 -23.09 0.20
C LEU A 268 14.14 -23.68 1.40
N LEU A 269 14.35 -25.00 1.41
CA LEU A 269 15.12 -25.63 2.49
C LEU A 269 16.57 -25.15 2.51
N ALA A 270 17.22 -25.08 1.34
CA ALA A 270 18.60 -24.62 1.22
C ALA A 270 18.76 -23.13 1.56
N GLU A 271 17.92 -22.26 0.99
CA GLU A 271 17.97 -20.80 1.18
C GLU A 271 17.78 -20.41 2.65
N TYR A 272 16.89 -21.11 3.37
CA TYR A 272 16.58 -20.80 4.77
C TYR A 272 17.31 -21.70 5.79
N GLY A 273 18.22 -22.55 5.33
CA GLY A 273 19.01 -23.45 6.19
C GLY A 273 18.15 -24.41 7.02
N ILE A 274 17.07 -24.94 6.43
CA ILE A 274 16.13 -25.85 7.09
C ILE A 274 16.52 -27.29 6.78
N ASP A 275 16.88 -28.03 7.81
CA ASP A 275 17.19 -29.46 7.70
C ASP A 275 15.88 -30.27 7.58
N PRO A 276 15.68 -31.04 6.50
CA PRO A 276 14.48 -31.86 6.31
C PRO A 276 14.28 -32.94 7.38
N SER A 277 15.33 -33.34 8.11
CA SER A 277 15.25 -34.32 9.19
C SER A 277 14.65 -33.77 10.49
N THR A 278 14.51 -32.45 10.62
CA THR A 278 13.87 -31.80 11.79
C THR A 278 12.35 -32.00 11.88
N ALA A 279 11.81 -32.88 11.05
CA ALA A 279 10.41 -33.23 10.96
C ALA A 279 9.94 -34.29 11.98
N GLU A 280 10.84 -34.81 12.82
CA GLU A 280 10.57 -35.79 13.89
C GLU A 280 9.89 -35.20 15.13
#